data_AF-A0A6B3GWJ5-F1
#
_entry.id   AF-A0A6B3GWJ5-F1
#
_cell.length_a   1.000
_cell.length_b   1.000
_cell.length_c   1.000
_cell.angle_alpha   90.00
_cell.angle_beta   90.00
_cell.angle_gamma   90.00
#
_symmetry.space_group_name_H-M   'P 1'
#
loop_
_entity.id
_entity.type
_entity.pdbx_description
1 polymer ?
#
loop_
_entity_poly.entity_id
_entity_poly.type
_entity_poly.pdbx_seq_one_letter_code
_entity_poly.pdbx_strand_id
1 'polypeptide(L)'
;WHKWKLGWLGGRQVVCVQGSADLTLEPVAAAPVPGGSIGTRLAVVRTGTDSALAIEARSATGNDRDTCAEGILIYRVRSETASGGGPVEVV
;
A
#
# COMPACT_ATOMS: atom_id res chain seq x y z
N TRP A 1 -1.42 4.02 -1.10
CA TRP A 1 -2.21 4.78 -2.09
C TRP A 1 -1.59 6.13 -2.41
N HIS A 2 -1.50 7.09 -1.47
CA HIS A 2 -0.92 8.42 -1.76
C HIS A 2 0.52 8.34 -2.32
N LYS A 3 1.40 7.52 -1.73
CA LYS A 3 2.75 7.30 -2.25
C LYS A 3 2.76 6.74 -3.68
N TRP A 4 1.80 5.88 -4.04
CA TRP A 4 1.66 5.39 -5.43
C TRP A 4 1.18 6.49 -6.37
N LYS A 5 0.12 7.23 -5.99
CA LYS A 5 -0.42 8.35 -6.79
C LYS A 5 0.62 9.45 -7.02
N LEU A 6 1.56 9.63 -6.08
CA LEU A 6 2.66 10.59 -6.15
C LEU A 6 3.91 10.05 -6.88
N GLY A 7 3.84 8.85 -7.47
CA GLY A 7 4.92 8.26 -8.26
C GLY A 7 6.06 7.63 -7.45
N TRP A 8 5.91 7.50 -6.13
CA TRP A 8 6.94 6.91 -5.25
C TRP A 8 6.90 5.38 -5.22
N LEU A 9 5.81 4.77 -5.69
CA LEU A 9 5.71 3.34 -5.95
C LEU A 9 5.56 3.11 -7.46
N GLY A 10 6.50 2.37 -8.05
CA GLY A 10 6.38 1.91 -9.43
C GLY A 10 5.34 0.79 -9.56
N GLY A 11 4.75 0.63 -10.75
CA GLY A 11 3.72 -0.39 -11.00
C GLY A 11 4.16 -1.82 -10.67
N ARG A 12 5.46 -2.13 -10.77
CA ARG A 12 6.04 -3.44 -10.40
C ARG A 12 6.03 -3.72 -8.89
N GLN A 13 5.82 -2.70 -8.07
CA GLN A 13 5.75 -2.78 -6.61
C GLN A 13 4.31 -2.93 -6.11
N VAL A 14 3.34 -2.92 -7.03
CA VAL A 14 1.91 -3.02 -6.75
C VAL A 14 1.39 -4.30 -7.38
N VAL A 15 0.68 -5.12 -6.60
CA VAL A 15 0.01 -6.32 -7.11
C VAL A 15 -1.50 -6.19 -6.96
N CYS A 16 -2.23 -6.43 -8.04
CA CYS A 16 -3.70 -6.55 -8.00
C CYS A 16 -4.04 -8.01 -7.74
N VAL A 17 -4.67 -8.31 -6.60
CA VAL A 17 -5.07 -9.66 -6.23
C VAL A 17 -6.45 -9.95 -6.79
N GLN A 18 -6.59 -11.09 -7.45
CA GLN A 18 -7.87 -11.64 -7.90
C GLN A 18 -8.08 -12.97 -7.16
N GLY A 19 -9.15 -13.10 -6.38
CA GLY A 19 -9.35 -14.26 -5.50
C GLY A 19 -8.40 -14.26 -4.30
N SER A 20 -7.82 -15.41 -3.98
CA SER A 20 -6.89 -15.59 -2.86
C SER A 20 -5.45 -15.69 -3.36
N ALA A 21 -4.52 -15.10 -2.61
CA ALA A 21 -3.09 -15.18 -2.90
C ALA A 21 -2.27 -15.12 -1.61
N ASP A 22 -1.19 -15.90 -1.55
CA ASP A 22 -0.15 -15.75 -0.54
C ASP A 22 0.87 -14.73 -1.04
N LEU A 23 1.13 -13.70 -0.25
CA LEU A 23 1.98 -12.58 -0.63
C LEU A 23 2.99 -12.26 0.46
N THR A 24 4.22 -11.96 0.05
CA THR A 24 5.21 -11.30 0.89
C THR A 24 5.24 -9.82 0.53
N LEU A 25 5.05 -8.96 1.53
CA LEU A 25 5.09 -7.51 1.37
C LEU A 25 6.36 -6.94 2.00
N GLU A 26 7.12 -6.19 1.21
CA GLU A 26 8.15 -5.29 1.71
C GLU A 26 7.52 -4.07 2.37
N PRO A 27 8.10 -3.55 3.47
CA PRO A 27 7.63 -2.30 4.05
C PRO A 27 7.65 -1.15 3.05
N VAL A 28 6.56 -0.38 2.99
CA VAL A 28 6.38 0.65 1.97
C VAL A 28 7.46 1.74 2.01
N ALA A 29 8.03 1.99 3.19
CA ALA A 29 9.08 2.97 3.43
C ALA A 29 10.51 2.39 3.39
N ALA A 30 10.67 1.08 3.17
CA ALA A 30 11.98 0.45 3.12
C ALA A 30 12.81 0.98 1.94
N ALA A 31 14.08 1.32 2.21
CA ALA A 31 15.03 1.63 1.17
C ALA A 31 15.31 0.38 0.32
N PRO A 32 15.41 0.49 -1.01
CA PRO A 32 15.86 -0.62 -1.84
C PRO A 32 17.24 -1.11 -1.38
N VAL A 33 17.40 -2.43 -1.29
CA VAL A 33 18.72 -3.03 -1.00
C VAL A 33 19.59 -2.89 -2.25
N PRO A 34 20.83 -2.37 -2.16
CA PRO A 34 21.75 -2.33 -3.28
C PRO A 34 21.95 -3.73 -3.89
N GLY A 35 21.71 -3.88 -5.20
CA GLY A 35 21.78 -5.18 -5.89
C GLY A 35 20.61 -6.13 -5.61
N GLY A 36 19.64 -5.73 -4.79
CA GLY A 36 18.41 -6.49 -4.52
C GLY A 36 17.33 -6.26 -5.57
N SER A 37 16.37 -7.19 -5.64
CA SER A 37 15.13 -6.97 -6.39
C SER A 37 14.21 -6.03 -5.62
N ILE A 38 13.38 -5.29 -6.36
CA ILE A 38 12.30 -4.51 -5.77
C ILE A 38 11.09 -5.43 -5.59
N GLY A 39 10.74 -5.76 -4.36
CA GLY A 39 9.58 -6.60 -4.04
C GLY A 39 8.25 -5.87 -4.08
N THR A 40 7.18 -6.64 -3.84
CA THR A 40 5.82 -6.13 -3.69
C THR A 40 5.71 -5.29 -2.43
N ARG A 41 5.18 -4.08 -2.52
CA ARG A 41 4.99 -3.15 -1.38
C ARG A 41 3.54 -2.83 -1.08
N LEU A 42 2.66 -3.06 -2.06
CA LEU A 42 1.24 -2.79 -1.94
C LEU A 42 0.46 -3.89 -2.66
N ALA A 43 -0.45 -4.54 -1.94
CA ALA A 43 -1.47 -5.39 -2.52
C ALA A 43 -2.79 -4.63 -2.60
N VAL A 44 -3.50 -4.81 -3.71
CA VAL A 44 -4.79 -4.17 -3.97
C VAL A 44 -5.82 -5.25 -4.26
N VAL A 45 -6.88 -5.28 -3.46
CA VAL A 45 -8.04 -6.16 -3.67
C VAL A 45 -9.21 -5.29 -4.10
N ARG A 46 -9.71 -5.49 -5.32
CA ARG A 46 -10.88 -4.76 -5.79
C ARG A 46 -12.12 -5.19 -4.99
N THR A 47 -12.86 -4.24 -4.44
CA THR A 47 -14.10 -4.49 -3.71
C THR A 47 -15.35 -3.93 -4.41
N GLY A 48 -15.17 -3.09 -5.44
CA GLY A 48 -16.24 -2.60 -6.29
C GLY A 48 -15.73 -1.92 -7.57
N THR A 49 -16.63 -1.23 -8.27
CA THR A 49 -16.31 -0.46 -9.48
C THR A 49 -15.36 0.69 -9.18
N ASP A 50 -15.55 1.36 -8.05
CA ASP A 50 -14.84 2.56 -7.57
C ASP A 50 -14.12 2.35 -6.23
N SER A 51 -14.17 1.15 -5.66
CA SER A 51 -13.57 0.86 -4.36
C SER A 51 -12.62 -0.34 -4.36
N ALA A 52 -11.60 -0.25 -3.50
CA ALA A 52 -10.61 -1.30 -3.28
C ALA A 52 -10.13 -1.32 -1.82
N LEU A 53 -9.59 -2.44 -1.38
CA LEU A 53 -8.75 -2.51 -0.19
C LEU A 53 -7.28 -2.41 -0.61
N ALA A 54 -6.55 -1.53 0.06
CA ALA A 54 -5.11 -1.41 -0.03
C ALA A 54 -4.50 -2.06 1.22
N ILE A 55 -3.52 -2.93 1.00
CA ILE A 55 -2.84 -3.70 2.03
C ILE A 55 -1.34 -3.42 1.89
N GLU A 56 -0.75 -2.81 2.92
CA GLU A 56 0.68 -2.45 2.92
C GLU A 56 1.34 -2.86 4.24
N ALA A 57 2.61 -3.25 4.16
CA ALA A 57 3.43 -3.47 5.34
C ALA A 57 4.04 -2.14 5.82
N ARG A 58 3.99 -1.90 7.14
CA ARG A 58 4.61 -0.75 7.82
C ARG A 58 5.64 -1.27 8.81
N SER A 59 6.82 -0.66 8.80
CA SER A 59 7.88 -0.86 9.78
C SER A 59 8.49 0.49 10.13
N ALA A 60 9.19 0.57 11.26
CA ALA A 60 9.90 1.75 11.75
C ALA A 60 11.17 2.02 10.92
N THR A 61 11.00 2.23 9.62
CA THR A 61 12.06 2.48 8.66
C THR A 61 11.71 3.64 7.74
N GLY A 62 12.72 4.31 7.20
CA GLY A 62 12.53 5.44 6.29
C GLY A 62 11.61 6.51 6.88
N ASN A 63 10.56 6.87 6.14
CA ASN A 63 9.58 7.87 6.56
C ASN A 63 8.66 7.41 7.71
N ASP A 64 8.69 6.13 8.06
CA ASP A 64 7.86 5.55 9.12
C ASP A 64 8.66 5.29 10.41
N ARG A 65 9.90 5.79 10.52
CA ARG A 65 10.84 5.56 11.64
C ARG A 65 10.28 5.84 13.05
N ASP A 66 9.34 6.77 13.16
CA ASP A 66 8.76 7.18 14.43
C ASP A 66 7.37 6.55 14.66
N THR A 67 7.01 5.50 13.90
CA THR A 67 5.73 4.80 14.06
C THR A 67 5.64 4.11 15.42
N CYS A 68 4.48 4.22 16.07
CA CYS A 68 4.21 3.55 17.34
C CYS A 68 3.91 2.05 17.17
N ALA A 69 3.54 1.62 15.96
CA ALA A 69 3.20 0.25 15.64
C ALA A 69 3.70 -0.14 14.24
N GLU A 70 4.11 -1.40 14.12
CA GLU A 70 4.52 -2.04 12.87
C GLU A 70 3.52 -3.16 12.53
N GLY A 71 3.47 -3.56 11.26
CA GLY A 71 2.62 -4.65 10.80
C GLY A 71 1.89 -4.35 9.49
N ILE A 72 0.76 -5.02 9.30
CA ILE A 72 -0.07 -4.86 8.10
C ILE A 72 -1.11 -3.77 8.34
N LEU A 73 -1.14 -2.78 7.46
CA LEU A 73 -2.17 -1.76 7.40
C LEU A 73 -3.13 -2.08 6.25
N ILE A 74 -4.41 -2.23 6.58
CA ILE A 74 -5.49 -2.41 5.61
C ILE A 74 -6.37 -1.17 5.64
N TYR A 75 -6.64 -0.58 4.47
CA TYR A 75 -7.53 0.56 4.38
C TYR A 75 -8.32 0.54 3.08
N ARG A 76 -9.49 1.16 3.13
CA ARG A 76 -10.34 1.31 1.94
C ARG A 76 -9.88 2.51 1.11
N VAL A 77 -9.77 2.28 -0.18
CA VAL A 77 -9.57 3.31 -1.20
C VAL A 77 -10.88 3.45 -1.97
N ARG A 78 -11.23 4.71 -2.24
CA ARG A 78 -12.42 5.14 -2.97
C ARG A 78 -11.99 6.09 -4.09
N SER A 79 -12.46 5.85 -5.31
CA SER A 79 -12.03 6.58 -6.52
C SER A 79 -13.09 7.54 -7.06
N GLU A 80 -14.27 7.59 -6.45
CA GLU A 80 -15.25 8.64 -6.68
C GLU A 80 -14.71 10.02 -6.24
N THR A 81 -15.32 11.08 -6.75
CA THR A 81 -14.95 12.46 -6.41
C THR A 81 -15.31 12.73 -4.94
N ALA A 82 -14.39 12.46 -4.02
CA ALA A 82 -14.58 12.73 -2.60
C ALA A 82 -14.67 14.25 -2.36
N SER A 83 -15.85 14.74 -1.94
CA SER A 83 -16.15 16.15 -1.66
C SER A 83 -15.57 16.67 -0.33
N GLY A 84 -14.52 16.04 0.22
CA GLY A 84 -13.82 16.55 1.42
C GLY A 84 -13.59 15.54 2.55
N GLY A 85 -13.90 14.25 2.38
CA GLY A 85 -13.72 13.22 3.42
C GLY A 85 -12.34 12.55 3.49
N GLY A 86 -11.46 12.79 2.51
CA GLY A 86 -10.17 12.10 2.40
C GLY A 86 -10.29 10.65 1.89
N PRO A 87 -9.31 10.13 1.13
CA PRO A 87 -9.43 8.82 0.46
C PRO A 87 -9.01 7.62 1.32
N VAL A 88 -8.80 7.79 2.63
CA VAL A 88 -8.29 6.75 3.54
C VAL A 88 -9.17 6.69 4.79
N GLU A 89 -9.86 5.57 4.96
CA GLU A 89 -10.54 5.18 6.20
C GLU A 89 -9.76 4.03 6.82
N VAL A 90 -9.27 4.21 8.05
CA VAL A 90 -8.57 3.16 8.81
C VAL A 90 -9.64 2.38 9.56
N VAL A 91 -9.73 1.09 9.29
CA VAL A 91 -10.64 0.14 9.97
C VAL A 91 -9.87 -0.78 10.91
#